data_AF-A0A382EK45-F1
#
_entry.id   AF-A0A382EK45-F1
#
_cell.length_a   1.000
_cell.length_b   1.000
_cell.length_c   1.000
_cell.angle_alpha   90.00
_cell.angle_beta   90.00
_cell.angle_gamma   90.00
#
_symmetry.space_group_name_H-M   'P 1'
#
loop_
_entity.id
_entity.type
_entity.pdbx_description
1 polymer ?
#
loop_
_entity_poly.entity_id
_entity_poly.type
_entity_poly.pdbx_seq_one_letter_code
_entity_poly.pdbx_strand_id
1 'polypeptide(L)' 'MQHHKYSLTELYNMIPWEREVYVQLLVKWLEEEEQRHRAAEAKMQMPTT' A
#
# COMPACT_ATOMS: atom_id res chain seq x y z
N MET A 1 7.80 -1.36 8.50
CA MET A 1 7.55 -2.77 8.18
C MET A 1 7.91 -3.01 6.72
N GLN A 2 8.79 -3.98 6.42
CA GLN A 2 9.21 -4.32 5.06
C GLN A 2 8.05 -5.01 4.30
N HIS A 3 7.09 -4.23 3.80
CA HIS A 3 5.90 -4.75 3.10
C HIS A 3 6.09 -4.96 1.59
N HIS A 4 7.33 -5.18 1.14
CA HIS A 4 7.62 -5.56 -0.23
C HIS A 4 8.45 -6.85 -0.20
N LYS A 5 7.75 -7.98 -0.06
CA LYS A 5 8.35 -9.33 0.04
C LYS A 5 9.05 -9.80 -1.24
N TYR A 6 8.92 -9.05 -2.35
CA TYR A 6 9.53 -9.37 -3.63
C TYR A 6 10.49 -8.27 -4.05
N SER A 7 11.69 -8.66 -4.42
CA SER A 7 12.66 -7.83 -5.13
C SER A 7 12.20 -7.55 -6.56
N LEU A 8 12.79 -6.53 -7.19
CA LEU A 8 12.52 -6.20 -8.60
C LEU A 8 12.78 -7.41 -9.52
N THR A 9 13.85 -8.17 -9.26
CA THR A 9 14.19 -9.38 -10.02
C THR A 9 13.10 -10.45 -9.92
N GLU A 10 12.51 -10.64 -8.73
CA GLU A 10 11.41 -11.59 -8.55
C GLU A 10 10.16 -11.15 -9.30
N LEU A 11 9.85 -9.85 -9.31
CA LEU A 11 8.73 -9.30 -10.10
C LEU A 11 8.93 -9.46 -11.61
N TYR A 12 10.17 -9.37 -12.10
CA TYR A 12 10.47 -9.60 -13.52
C TYR A 12 10.33 -11.07 -13.92
N ASN A 13 10.61 -12.00 -12.99
CA ASN A 13 10.51 -13.43 -13.21
C ASN A 13 9.09 -14.00 -12.98
N MET A 14 8.16 -13.20 -12.43
CA MET A 14 6.76 -13.59 -12.28
C MET A 14 6.07 -13.75 -13.63
N ILE A 15 5.08 -14.64 -13.67
CA ILE A 15 4.22 -14.76 -14.84
C ILE A 15 3.48 -13.42 -15.04
N PRO A 16 3.34 -12.91 -16.28
CA PRO A 16 2.82 -11.56 -16.52
C PRO A 16 1.51 -11.25 -15.80
N TRP A 17 0.58 -12.21 -15.76
CA TRP A 17 -0.71 -12.05 -15.06
C TRP A 17 -0.55 -11.95 -13.54
N GLU A 18 0.33 -12.75 -12.92
CA GLU A 18 0.55 -12.72 -11.47
C GLU A 18 1.12 -11.37 -11.03
N ARG A 19 2.03 -10.81 -11.84
CA ARG A 19 2.57 -9.47 -11.61
C ARG A 19 1.47 -8.41 -11.65
N GLU A 20 0.54 -8.49 -12.60
CA GLU A 20 -0.58 -7.54 -12.69
C GLU A 20 -1.47 -7.62 -11.44
N VAL A 21 -1.80 -8.84 -10.99
CA VAL A 21 -2.57 -9.05 -9.76
C VAL A 21 -1.82 -8.49 -8.53
N TYR A 22 -0.52 -8.76 -8.41
CA TYR A 22 0.30 -8.24 -7.31
C TYR A 22 0.32 -6.71 -7.29
N VAL A 23 0.52 -6.07 -8.45
CA VAL A 23 0.52 -4.61 -8.58
C VAL A 23 -0.85 -4.03 -8.19
N GLN A 24 -1.96 -4.64 -8.61
CA GLN A 24 -3.30 -4.19 -8.22
C GLN A 24 -3.53 -4.26 -6.70
N LEU A 25 -3.12 -5.35 -6.07
CA LEU A 25 -3.21 -5.51 -4.61
C LEU A 25 -2.32 -4.50 -3.88
N LEU A 26 -1.13 -4.22 -4.41
CA LEU A 26 -0.21 -3.24 -3.86
C LEU A 26 -0.78 -1.81 -3.94
N VAL A 27 -1.35 -1.43 -5.09
CA VAL A 27 -2.01 -0.12 -5.26
C VAL A 27 -3.15 0.04 -4.26
N LYS A 28 -4.02 -0.97 -4.14
CA LYS A 28 -5.13 -0.95 -3.17
C LYS A 28 -4.63 -0.77 -1.73
N TRP A 29 -3.58 -1.49 -1.35
CA TRP A 29 -3.00 -1.37 -0.01
C TRP A 29 -2.44 0.04 0.25
N LEU A 30 -1.76 0.65 -0.72
CA LEU A 30 -1.23 2.01 -0.59
C LEU A 30 -2.36 3.05 -0.40
N GLU A 31 -3.46 2.92 -1.14
CA GLU A 31 -4.64 3.78 -0.98
C GLU A 31 -5.24 3.66 0.42
N GLU A 32 -5.35 2.44 0.95
CA GLU A 32 -5.85 2.20 2.31
C GLU A 32 -4.91 2.81 3.38
N GLU A 33 -3.60 2.68 3.21
CA GLU A 33 -2.62 3.29 4.13
C GLU A 33 -2.71 4.82 4.09
N GLU A 34 -2.82 5.43 2.90
CA GLU A 34 -3.00 6.88 2.77
C GLU A 34 -4.27 7.35 3.49
N GLN A 35 -5.38 6.63 3.34
CA GLN A 35 -6.62 6.93 4.05
C GLN A 35 -6.45 6.85 5.58
N ARG A 36 -5.71 5.86 6.09
CA ARG A 36 -5.41 5.75 7.52
C ARG A 36 -4.57 6.92 8.02
N HIS A 37 -3.55 7.34 7.26
CA HIS A 37 -2.74 8.50 7.60
C HIS A 37 -3.59 9.78 7.65
N ARG A 38 -4.39 10.03 6.61
CA ARG A 38 -5.30 11.18 6.55
C ARG A 38 -6.31 11.17 7.70
N ALA A 39 -6.88 10.01 8.03
CA ALA A 39 -7.82 9.89 9.15
C ALA A 39 -7.14 10.12 10.51
N ALA A 40 -5.89 9.70 10.69
CA ALA A 40 -5.12 9.96 11.89
C ALA A 40 -4.79 11.46 12.03
N GLU A 41 -4.38 12.11 10.94
CA GLU A 41 -4.14 13.56 10.90
C GLU A 41 -5.42 14.36 11.20
N ALA A 42 -6.55 13.98 10.58
CA ALA A 42 -7.83 14.63 10.82
C ALA A 42 -8.28 14.51 12.28
N LYS A 43 -8.05 13.36 12.93
CA LYS A 43 -8.34 13.16 14.36
C LYS A 43 -7.43 14.01 15.26
N MET A 44 -6.18 14.24 14.87
CA MET A 44 -5.24 15.07 15.64
C MET A 44 -5.54 16.57 15.50
N GLN A 45 -6.20 16.98 14.41
CA GLN A 45 -6.60 18.37 14.16
C GLN A 45 -7.93 18.78 14.80
N MET A 46 -8.68 17.85 15.40
CA MET A 46 -9.86 18.21 16.20
C MET A 46 -9.43 18.42 17.66
N PRO A 47 -9.27 19.68 18.13
CA PRO A 47 -9.00 19.94 19.53
C PRO A 47 -10.21 19.47 20.35
N THR A 48 -9.95 18.58 21.30
CA THR A 48 -10.87 18.26 22.41
C THR A 48 -11.39 19.57 23.00
N THR A 49 -12.67 19.86 22.75
CA THR A 49 -13.46 20.85 23.47
C THR A 49 -14.31 20.13 24.50
#